data_AF-B3GW73-F1
#
_entry.id   AF-B3GW73-F1
#
_cell.length_a   1.000
_cell.length_b   1.000
_cell.length_c   1.000
_cell.angle_alpha   90.00
_cell.angle_beta   90.00
_cell.angle_gamma   90.00
#
_symmetry.space_group_name_H-M   'P 1'
#
loop_
_entity.id
_entity.type
_entity.pdbx_description
1 polymer ?
#
loop_
_entity_poly.entity_id
_entity_poly.type
_entity_poly.pdbx_seq_one_letter_code
_entity_poly.pdbx_strand_id
1 'polypeptide(L)'
;VNVPNDHQGWSAYGPQTLSWSRVNTDATSFAVFLTNQDRTVLLEDFLVANYVDGTRLTTKIYPGRGGFPTGPHFRVNLVKNANEIHTIYAQSNEFTIHN
;
A
#
# COMPACT_ATOMS: atom_id res chain seq x y z
N VAL A 1 -3.67 8.60 -2.94
CA VAL A 1 -3.92 7.20 -3.38
C VAL A 1 -5.41 7.03 -3.53
N ASN A 2 -5.87 6.36 -4.59
CA ASN A 2 -7.29 6.28 -4.91
C ASN A 2 -7.92 4.99 -4.36
N VAL A 3 -7.21 3.86 -4.46
CA VAL A 3 -7.60 2.56 -3.88
C VAL A 3 -6.33 1.89 -3.34
N PRO A 4 -6.34 1.32 -2.13
CA PRO A 4 -7.48 1.20 -1.21
C PRO A 4 -7.89 2.53 -0.58
N ASN A 5 -9.12 2.56 -0.07
CA ASN A 5 -9.73 3.68 0.65
C ASN A 5 -10.76 3.16 1.67
N ASP A 6 -11.46 4.07 2.33
CA ASP A 6 -12.46 3.83 3.37
C ASP A 6 -13.70 3.04 2.90
N HIS A 7 -13.99 3.03 1.60
CA HIS A 7 -15.07 2.25 1.00
C HIS A 7 -14.61 0.97 0.29
N GLN A 8 -13.34 0.93 -0.13
CA GLN A 8 -12.75 -0.14 -0.93
C GLN A 8 -11.44 -0.59 -0.28
N GLY A 9 -11.58 -1.53 0.65
CA GLY A 9 -10.48 -2.18 1.34
C GLY A 9 -9.82 -3.30 0.53
N TRP A 10 -9.01 -4.10 1.22
CA TRP A 10 -8.39 -5.29 0.66
C TRP A 10 -8.96 -6.55 1.30
N SER A 11 -8.78 -7.69 0.63
CA SER A 11 -8.91 -9.01 1.26
C SER A 11 -7.54 -9.53 1.71
N ALA A 12 -7.53 -10.40 2.70
CA ALA A 12 -6.32 -11.04 3.23
C ALA A 12 -5.63 -11.90 2.18
N TYR A 13 -6.41 -12.47 1.25
CA TYR A 13 -5.94 -13.42 0.25
C TYR A 13 -6.16 -12.92 -1.17
N GLY A 14 -5.33 -13.42 -2.08
CA GLY A 14 -5.41 -13.10 -3.49
C GLY A 14 -4.92 -11.68 -3.85
N PRO A 15 -4.90 -11.35 -5.16
CA PRO A 15 -4.39 -10.08 -5.64
C PRO A 15 -5.29 -8.91 -5.25
N GLN A 16 -4.69 -7.90 -4.62
CA GLN A 16 -5.34 -6.67 -4.21
C GLN A 16 -5.04 -5.54 -5.20
N THR A 17 -5.98 -4.63 -5.39
CA THR A 17 -5.79 -3.50 -6.31
C THR A 17 -5.20 -2.32 -5.56
N LEU A 18 -4.13 -1.74 -6.12
CA LEU A 18 -3.60 -0.44 -5.77
C LEU A 18 -3.79 0.49 -6.97
N SER A 19 -4.32 1.69 -6.75
CA SER A 19 -4.41 2.74 -7.78
C SER A 19 -4.12 4.12 -7.20
N TRP A 20 -3.57 4.99 -8.04
CA TRP A 20 -3.14 6.34 -7.65
C TRP A 20 -3.31 7.32 -8.81
N SER A 21 -3.31 8.60 -8.45
CA SER A 21 -3.20 9.70 -9.40
C SER A 21 -1.76 10.17 -9.45
N ARG A 22 -1.33 10.66 -10.63
CA ARG A 22 0.03 11.15 -10.88
C ARG A 22 -0.03 12.42 -11.72
N VAL A 23 0.87 13.36 -11.46
CA VAL A 23 1.21 14.45 -12.38
C VAL A 23 2.58 14.19 -13.04
N ASN A 24 2.87 14.88 -14.15
CA ASN A 24 4.06 14.57 -14.96
C ASN A 24 5.40 14.78 -14.23
N THR A 25 5.43 15.60 -13.17
CA THR A 25 6.61 15.87 -12.32
C THR A 25 6.87 14.79 -11.26
N ASP A 26 5.92 13.90 -10.98
CA ASP A 26 6.10 12.88 -9.95
C ASP A 26 7.12 11.82 -10.39
N ALA A 27 7.70 11.12 -9.43
CA ALA A 27 8.59 9.99 -9.70
C ALA A 27 7.91 8.96 -10.64
N THR A 28 8.70 8.38 -11.55
CA THR A 28 8.23 7.32 -12.46
C THR A 28 8.22 5.94 -11.81
N SER A 29 8.85 5.80 -10.64
CA SER A 29 8.79 4.57 -9.84
C SER A 29 8.77 4.87 -8.34
N PHE A 30 8.24 3.92 -7.56
CA PHE A 30 8.17 4.00 -6.11
C PHE A 30 8.13 2.59 -5.47
N ALA A 31 8.27 2.54 -4.15
CA ALA A 31 7.96 1.36 -3.35
C ALA A 31 6.64 1.56 -2.57
N VAL A 32 6.03 0.47 -2.13
CA VAL A 32 4.77 0.48 -1.39
C VAL A 32 4.93 -0.24 -0.07
N PHE A 33 4.61 0.46 1.01
CA PHE A 33 4.53 -0.12 2.35
C PHE A 33 3.08 -0.18 2.83
N LEU A 34 2.72 -1.30 3.45
CA LEU A 34 1.52 -1.43 4.26
C LEU A 34 1.87 -1.02 5.69
N THR A 35 1.07 -0.15 6.28
CA THR A 35 1.30 0.36 7.65
C THR A 35 0.01 0.28 8.46
N ASN A 36 0.17 0.17 9.78
CA ASN A 36 -0.91 0.30 10.76
C ASN A 36 -0.32 0.94 12.02
N GLN A 37 -1.03 1.89 12.62
CA GLN A 37 -0.58 2.53 13.86
C GLN A 37 -0.71 1.59 15.06
N ASP A 38 -1.64 0.63 15.00
CA ASP A 38 -1.76 -0.42 16.00
C ASP A 38 -0.71 -1.52 15.76
N ARG A 39 0.35 -1.48 16.59
CA ARG A 39 1.47 -2.43 16.53
C ARG A 39 1.12 -3.83 17.04
N THR A 40 -0.08 -4.02 17.58
CA THR A 40 -0.61 -5.37 17.87
C THR A 40 -1.21 -6.03 16.63
N VAL A 41 -1.66 -5.23 15.65
CA VAL A 41 -2.19 -5.69 14.36
C VAL A 41 -1.06 -5.87 13.35
N LEU A 42 -0.14 -4.91 13.27
CA LEU A 42 1.02 -4.95 12.39
C LEU A 42 2.28 -4.51 13.14
N LEU A 43 3.11 -5.48 13.51
CA LEU A 43 4.32 -5.27 14.32
C LEU A 43 5.26 -4.23 13.71
N GLU A 44 5.46 -4.29 12.40
CA GLU A 44 6.32 -3.39 11.64
C GLU A 44 5.73 -3.09 10.26
N ASP A 45 6.06 -1.93 9.70
CA ASP A 45 5.62 -1.55 8.36
C ASP A 45 6.18 -2.53 7.32
N PHE A 46 5.31 -3.04 6.45
CA PHE A 46 5.61 -4.17 5.59
C PHE A 46 5.76 -3.75 4.13
N LEU A 47 6.91 -4.04 3.50
CA LEU A 47 7.12 -3.77 2.07
C LEU A 47 6.29 -4.75 1.23
N VAL A 48 5.26 -4.25 0.56
CA VAL A 48 4.35 -5.07 -0.25
C VAL A 48 4.66 -5.04 -1.75
N ALA A 49 5.37 -4.01 -2.21
CA ALA A 49 5.87 -3.94 -3.59
C ALA A 49 7.07 -2.99 -3.69
N ASN A 50 8.01 -3.29 -4.58
CA ASN A 50 9.16 -2.43 -4.87
C ASN A 50 9.25 -2.20 -6.39
N TYR A 51 9.90 -1.10 -6.79
CA TYR A 51 10.04 -0.69 -8.19
C TYR A 51 8.72 -0.66 -8.98
N VAL A 52 7.63 -0.23 -8.33
CA VAL A 52 6.32 -0.10 -8.98
C VAL A 52 6.42 0.98 -10.05
N ASP A 53 5.99 0.67 -11.28
CA ASP A 53 5.90 1.63 -12.38
C ASP A 53 4.78 2.64 -12.11
N GLY A 54 5.17 3.85 -11.74
CA GLY A 54 4.26 4.95 -11.39
C GLY A 54 3.45 5.49 -12.57
N THR A 55 3.83 5.16 -13.81
CA THR A 55 3.13 5.62 -15.02
C THR A 55 1.89 4.77 -15.34
N ARG A 56 1.77 3.57 -14.77
CA ARG A 56 0.64 2.66 -15.01
C ARG A 56 -0.64 3.05 -14.27
N LEU A 57 -0.53 3.90 -13.24
CA LEU A 57 -1.61 4.38 -12.36
C LEU A 57 -2.38 3.30 -11.58
N THR A 58 -2.07 2.02 -11.82
CA THR A 58 -2.58 0.89 -11.08
C THR A 58 -1.59 -0.28 -11.09
N THR A 59 -1.61 -1.08 -10.03
CA THR A 59 -0.91 -2.37 -9.97
C THR A 59 -1.68 -3.36 -9.09
N LYS A 60 -1.29 -4.64 -9.16
CA LYS A 60 -1.74 -5.69 -8.25
C LYS A 60 -0.71 -5.91 -7.16
N ILE A 61 -1.18 -5.95 -5.92
CA ILE A 61 -0.40 -6.24 -4.73
C ILE A 61 -0.76 -7.65 -4.26
N TYR A 62 0.23 -8.49 -4.01
CA TYR A 62 0.02 -9.88 -3.63
C TYR A 62 0.40 -10.09 -2.17
N PRO A 63 -0.41 -10.81 -1.38
CA PRO A 63 -0.04 -11.18 -0.02
C PRO A 63 1.08 -12.23 -0.03
N GLY A 64 1.81 -12.32 1.09
CA GLY A 64 2.71 -13.44 1.36
C GLY A 64 1.94 -14.75 1.59
N ARG A 65 2.67 -15.85 1.84
CA ARG A 65 2.08 -17.20 2.07
C ARG A 65 1.00 -17.23 3.17
N GLY A 66 1.05 -16.33 4.15
CA GLY A 66 0.10 -16.25 5.25
C GLY A 66 -1.11 -15.34 5.02
N GLY A 67 -1.20 -14.66 3.87
CA GLY A 67 -2.16 -13.57 3.68
C GLY A 67 -1.65 -12.23 4.21
N PHE A 68 -2.46 -11.18 4.05
CA PHE A 68 -2.31 -9.94 4.80
C PHE A 68 -2.91 -10.07 6.20
N PRO A 69 -2.39 -9.34 7.20
CA PRO A 69 -3.10 -9.18 8.47
C PRO A 69 -4.46 -8.53 8.22
N THR A 70 -5.46 -8.93 9.01
CA THR A 70 -6.85 -8.45 8.89
C THR A 70 -7.18 -7.45 9.99
N GLY A 71 -8.06 -6.51 9.70
CA GLY A 71 -8.51 -5.50 10.67
C GLY A 71 -8.63 -4.11 10.06
N PRO A 72 -9.01 -3.12 10.88
CA PRO A 72 -9.13 -1.72 10.46
C PRO A 72 -7.78 -0.97 10.49
N HIS A 73 -7.82 0.30 10.10
CA HIS A 73 -6.74 1.28 10.25
C HIS A 73 -5.46 1.03 9.46
N PHE A 74 -5.52 0.18 8.42
CA PHE A 74 -4.40 0.04 7.50
C PHE A 74 -4.28 1.24 6.57
N ARG A 75 -3.05 1.54 6.17
CA ARG A 75 -2.73 2.51 5.12
C ARG A 75 -1.67 1.95 4.19
N VAL A 76 -1.69 2.42 2.95
CA VAL A 76 -0.57 2.21 2.03
C VAL A 76 0.19 3.51 1.81
N ASN A 77 1.51 3.42 1.93
CA ASN A 77 2.44 4.53 1.68
C ASN A 77 3.21 4.23 0.39
N LEU A 78 3.10 5.13 -0.58
CA LEU A 78 3.93 5.15 -1.77
C LEU A 78 5.16 5.98 -1.41
N VAL A 79 6.31 5.34 -1.34
CA VAL A 79 7.57 5.93 -0.86
C VAL A 79 8.62 5.90 -1.96
N LYS A 80 9.64 6.75 -1.84
CA LYS A 80 10.71 6.86 -2.84
C LYS A 80 11.33 5.53 -3.23
N ASN A 81 11.73 4.72 -2.26
CA ASN A 81 12.19 3.34 -2.46
C ASN A 81 12.19 2.58 -1.12
N ALA A 82 12.54 1.30 -1.15
CA ALA A 82 12.55 0.42 0.03
C ALA A 82 13.49 0.88 1.17
N ASN A 83 14.50 1.71 0.89
CA ASN A 83 15.45 2.21 1.90
C ASN A 83 15.08 3.59 2.44
N GLU A 84 14.13 4.29 1.81
CA GLU A 84 13.71 5.65 2.15
C GLU A 84 12.22 5.69 2.54
N ILE A 85 11.85 4.86 3.52
CA ILE A 85 10.45 4.65 3.94
C ILE A 85 9.74 5.93 4.44
N HIS A 86 10.51 6.92 4.90
CA HIS A 86 9.98 8.19 5.40
C HIS A 86 9.83 9.26 4.31
N THR A 87 10.32 9.00 3.09
CA THR A 87 10.08 9.88 1.94
C THR A 87 8.79 9.45 1.23
N ILE A 88 7.66 9.82 1.84
CA ILE A 88 6.31 9.49 1.36
C ILE A 88 5.92 10.44 0.22
N TYR A 89 5.65 9.88 -0.96
CA TYR A 89 5.09 10.60 -2.10
C TYR A 89 3.57 10.71 -2.01
N ALA A 90 2.91 9.64 -1.56
CA ALA A 90 1.47 9.63 -1.36
C ALA A 90 1.07 8.58 -0.32
N GLN A 91 -0.07 8.80 0.31
CA GLN A 91 -0.65 7.90 1.30
C GLN A 91 -2.14 7.69 1.00
N SER A 92 -2.68 6.53 1.38
CA SER A 92 -4.14 6.29 1.34
C SER A 92 -4.85 6.85 2.55
N ASN A 93 -6.17 6.99 2.41
CA ASN A 93 -7.05 6.97 3.57
C ASN A 93 -6.90 5.63 4.32
N GLU A 94 -7.38 5.59 5.55
CA GLU A 94 -7.48 4.30 6.26
C GLU A 94 -8.46 3.39 5.54
N PHE A 95 -8.14 2.10 5.59
CA PHE A 95 -8.99 1.06 5.03
C PHE A 95 -8.94 -0.19 5.90
N THR A 96 -9.89 -1.08 5.65
CA THR A 96 -9.99 -2.37 6.33
C THR A 96 -9.43 -3.47 5.43
N ILE A 97 -8.70 -4.41 6.04
CA ILE A 97 -8.37 -5.69 5.40
C ILE A 97 -9.31 -6.76 5.94
N HIS A 98 -10.12 -7.32 5.06
CA HIS A 98 -11.10 -8.36 5.38
C HIS A 98 -10.49 -9.75 5.20
N ASN A 99 -10.99 -10.72 5.95
CA ASN A 99 -10.62 -12.13 5.73
C ASN A 99 -11.17 -12.65 4.40
#